data_AF-A0A1E1WT72-F1
#
_entry.id   AF-A0A1E1WT72-F1
#
_cell.length_a   1.000
_cell.length_b   1.000
_cell.length_c   1.000
_cell.angle_alpha   90.00
_cell.angle_beta   90.00
_cell.angle_gamma   90.00
#
_symmetry.space_group_name_H-M   'P 1'
#
loop_
_entity.id
_entity.type
_entity.pdbx_description
1 polymer ?
#
loop_
_entity_poly.entity_id
_entity_poly.type
_entity_poly.pdbx_seq_one_letter_code
_entity_poly.pdbx_strand_id
1 'polypeptide(L)'
;NVTNADEFLNNGSKPILDELGPYVYSEEWEKVNITDNENGTLSFHYKRTYTFIPELSKGPDDDAVVVPNIPMLSATSQSKHAARFLRLAMASIMDILKIKPFVEVSVGQLLWGYEDPLLKLAKDVVPKEQKLPYEEFGLFYGKNATSPDVVTMFTGAQDMMKYGIFERYNMKDKLPHW
;
A
#
# COMPACT_ATOMS: atom_id res chain seq x y z
N ASN A 1 8.08 0.71 15.75
CA ASN A 1 7.09 0.62 16.84
C ASN A 1 7.09 1.92 17.62
N VAL A 2 5.93 2.56 17.84
CA VAL A 2 5.84 3.79 18.64
C VAL A 2 5.58 3.43 20.10
N THR A 3 6.50 3.79 21.00
CA THR A 3 6.41 3.37 22.41
C THR A 3 5.73 4.40 23.32
N ASN A 4 5.67 5.67 22.92
CA ASN A 4 5.09 6.77 23.70
C ASN A 4 3.93 7.48 22.99
N ALA A 5 3.05 6.73 22.31
CA ALA A 5 1.96 7.28 21.51
C ALA A 5 1.06 8.25 22.31
N ASP A 6 0.70 7.91 23.54
CA ASP A 6 -0.16 8.75 24.38
C ASP A 6 0.55 10.04 24.85
N GLU A 7 1.84 9.96 25.19
CA GLU A 7 2.62 11.15 25.57
C GLU A 7 2.85 12.07 24.37
N PHE A 8 3.04 11.51 23.18
CA PHE A 8 3.17 12.27 21.95
C PHE A 8 1.87 13.04 21.67
N LEU A 9 0.72 12.38 21.78
CA LEU A 9 -0.58 12.99 21.51
C LEU A 9 -1.02 14.01 22.57
N ASN A 10 -0.85 13.70 23.84
CA ASN A 10 -1.38 14.52 24.93
C ASN A 10 -0.43 15.63 25.37
N ASN A 11 0.89 15.36 25.36
CA ASN A 11 1.90 16.26 25.93
C ASN A 11 2.77 16.94 24.86
N GLY A 12 2.59 16.60 23.57
CA GLY A 12 3.42 17.13 22.49
C GLY A 12 4.90 16.72 22.59
N SER A 13 5.19 15.63 23.30
CA SER A 13 6.54 15.09 23.43
C SER A 13 7.07 14.59 22.10
N LYS A 14 8.39 14.41 21.97
CA LYS A 14 8.98 13.83 20.75
C LYS A 14 8.63 12.33 20.68
N PRO A 15 8.24 11.79 19.51
CA PRO A 15 7.95 10.35 19.40
C PRO A 15 9.22 9.52 19.61
N ILE A 16 9.08 8.45 20.38
CA ILE A 16 10.10 7.44 20.67
C ILE A 16 9.75 6.20 19.83
N LEU A 17 10.73 5.74 19.06
CA LEU A 17 10.57 4.65 18.11
C LEU A 17 11.54 3.53 18.44
N ASP A 18 11.00 2.32 18.52
CA ASP A 18 11.78 1.09 18.60
C ASP A 18 11.74 0.36 17.25
N GLU A 19 12.92 -0.06 16.79
CA GLU A 19 13.08 -0.84 15.57
C GLU A 19 12.70 -2.31 15.82
N LEU A 20 11.76 -2.81 15.01
CA LEU A 20 11.35 -4.22 14.99
C LEU A 20 11.62 -4.80 13.62
N GLY A 21 12.35 -5.92 13.59
CA GLY A 21 12.75 -6.59 12.36
C GLY A 21 14.18 -7.15 12.42
N PRO A 22 14.62 -7.83 11.35
CA PRO A 22 13.92 -7.93 10.07
C PRO A 22 12.73 -8.90 10.09
N TYR A 23 11.72 -8.62 9.24
CA TYR A 23 10.68 -9.58 8.84
C TYR A 23 10.92 -9.91 7.37
N VAL A 24 11.37 -11.13 7.10
CA VAL A 24 11.93 -11.53 5.80
C VAL A 24 10.87 -12.24 4.97
N TYR A 25 10.71 -11.78 3.73
CA TYR A 25 9.86 -12.41 2.72
C TYR A 25 10.71 -12.80 1.52
N SER A 26 10.50 -14.01 1.00
CA SER A 26 10.96 -14.42 -0.32
C SER A 26 10.03 -13.85 -1.39
N GLU A 27 10.59 -13.21 -2.41
CA GLU A 27 9.84 -12.65 -3.54
C GLU A 27 10.17 -13.45 -4.81
N GLU A 28 9.16 -14.13 -5.37
CA GLU A 28 9.26 -14.87 -6.62
C GLU A 28 8.65 -14.06 -7.77
N TRP A 29 9.40 -13.92 -8.86
CA TRP A 29 9.00 -13.13 -10.02
C TRP A 29 8.72 -14.05 -11.21
N GLU A 30 7.48 -14.05 -11.68
CA GLU A 30 7.06 -14.79 -12.86
C GLU A 30 6.61 -13.82 -13.95
N LYS A 31 7.10 -14.00 -15.18
CA LYS A 31 6.59 -13.28 -16.35
C LYS A 31 5.44 -14.08 -16.94
N VAL A 32 4.22 -13.53 -16.86
CA VAL A 32 3.00 -14.17 -17.37
C VAL A 32 2.42 -13.38 -18.54
N ASN A 33 1.57 -14.03 -19.36
CA ASN A 33 0.92 -13.42 -20.53
C ASN A 33 1.93 -12.72 -21.47
N ILE A 34 2.97 -13.46 -21.86
CA ILE A 34 4.03 -12.96 -22.72
C ILE A 34 3.52 -12.86 -24.16
N THR A 35 3.69 -11.68 -24.76
CA THR A 35 3.39 -11.38 -26.16
C THR A 35 4.66 -10.84 -26.82
N ASP A 36 5.09 -11.49 -27.90
CA ASP A 36 6.18 -11.00 -28.74
C ASP A 36 5.65 -10.01 -29.76
N ASN A 37 6.31 -8.86 -29.89
CA ASN A 37 5.92 -7.79 -30.80
C ASN A 37 6.91 -7.70 -31.97
N GLU A 38 6.41 -7.43 -33.18
CA GLU A 38 7.22 -7.36 -34.41
C GLU A 38 8.32 -6.28 -34.37
N ASN A 39 8.19 -5.28 -33.50
CA ASN A 39 9.19 -4.22 -33.30
C ASN A 39 10.40 -4.64 -32.43
N GLY A 40 10.57 -5.93 -32.13
CA GLY A 40 11.69 -6.42 -31.31
C GLY A 40 11.51 -6.13 -29.81
N THR A 41 10.27 -6.06 -29.36
CA THR A 41 9.91 -5.87 -27.95
C THR A 41 9.04 -7.02 -27.45
N LEU A 42 9.05 -7.23 -26.14
CA LEU A 42 8.25 -8.26 -25.49
C LEU A 42 7.38 -7.59 -24.43
N SER A 43 6.07 -7.81 -24.54
CA SER A 43 5.07 -7.34 -23.60
C SER A 43 4.70 -8.48 -22.66
N PHE A 44 4.68 -8.22 -21.36
CA PHE A 44 4.35 -9.24 -20.36
C PHE A 44 3.86 -8.59 -19.06
N HIS A 45 3.31 -9.42 -18.18
CA HIS A 45 2.93 -9.00 -16.84
C HIS A 45 3.89 -9.62 -15.82
N TYR A 46 4.29 -8.83 -14.82
CA TYR A 46 5.02 -9.34 -13.66
C TYR A 46 4.02 -9.85 -12.62
N LYS A 47 4.02 -11.14 -12.36
CA LYS A 47 3.36 -11.74 -11.21
C LYS A 47 4.39 -11.91 -10.11
N ARG A 48 4.14 -11.27 -8.95
CA ARG A 48 5.04 -11.31 -7.80
C ARG A 48 4.37 -12.04 -6.65
N THR A 49 5.00 -13.09 -6.16
CA THR A 49 4.50 -13.86 -5.02
C THR A 49 5.42 -13.65 -3.84
N TYR A 50 4.86 -13.30 -2.68
CA TYR A 50 5.60 -13.07 -1.46
C TYR A 50 5.31 -14.18 -0.46
N THR A 51 6.36 -14.83 0.03
CA THR A 51 6.28 -15.92 1.02
C THR A 51 7.09 -15.55 2.25
N PHE A 52 6.46 -15.51 3.43
CA PHE A 52 7.15 -15.21 4.68
C PHE A 52 8.16 -16.31 5.03
N ILE A 53 9.36 -15.92 5.48
CA ILE A 53 10.43 -16.83 5.87
C ILE A 53 10.70 -16.66 7.38
N PRO A 54 10.06 -17.47 8.25
CA PRO A 54 10.19 -17.35 9.70
C PRO A 54 11.64 -17.52 10.18
N GLU A 55 12.40 -18.41 9.54
CA GLU A 55 13.77 -18.77 9.95
C GLU A 55 14.79 -17.63 9.81
N LEU A 56 14.52 -16.68 8.91
CA LEU A 56 15.35 -15.49 8.69
C LEU A 56 14.78 -14.24 9.37
N SER A 57 13.61 -14.37 10.00
CA SER A 57 12.90 -13.27 10.63
C SER A 57 13.19 -13.22 12.12
N LYS A 58 13.20 -12.02 12.70
CA LYS A 58 13.44 -11.81 14.14
C LYS A 58 12.24 -12.25 14.99
N GLY A 59 11.05 -12.20 14.42
CA GLY A 59 9.80 -12.57 15.07
C GLY A 59 8.78 -13.07 14.05
N PRO A 60 7.64 -13.58 14.52
CA PRO A 60 6.53 -13.98 13.67
C PRO A 60 5.85 -12.76 13.02
N ASP A 61 5.13 -12.99 11.94
CA ASP A 61 4.40 -11.93 11.23
C ASP A 61 3.18 -11.42 12.00
N ASP A 62 2.75 -12.10 13.06
CA ASP A 62 1.69 -11.67 13.97
C ASP A 62 2.17 -10.72 15.10
N ASP A 63 3.48 -10.37 15.13
CA ASP A 63 4.05 -9.41 16.08
C ASP A 63 3.27 -8.08 16.06
N ALA A 64 2.78 -7.66 17.22
CA ALA A 64 2.02 -6.42 17.37
C ALA A 64 2.92 -5.19 17.28
N VAL A 65 2.52 -4.23 16.45
CA VAL A 65 3.22 -2.96 16.26
C VAL A 65 2.26 -1.79 16.39
N VAL A 66 2.68 -0.76 17.11
CA VAL A 66 1.96 0.51 17.19
C VAL A 66 2.47 1.44 16.10
N VAL A 67 1.58 1.81 15.19
CA VAL A 67 1.88 2.64 14.01
C VAL A 67 0.83 3.74 13.82
N PRO A 68 1.16 4.84 13.11
CA PRO A 68 0.16 5.84 12.75
C PRO A 68 -0.99 5.23 11.95
N ASN A 69 -2.23 5.63 12.24
CA ASN A 69 -3.41 5.22 11.49
C ASN A 69 -3.42 5.88 10.11
N ILE A 70 -2.81 5.23 9.11
CA ILE A 70 -2.69 5.75 7.75
C ILE A 70 -4.07 5.99 7.10
N PRO A 71 -5.08 5.11 7.22
CA PRO A 71 -6.44 5.39 6.75
C PRO A 71 -7.02 6.69 7.31
N MET A 72 -6.94 6.92 8.62
CA MET A 72 -7.41 8.15 9.27
C MET A 72 -6.66 9.38 8.77
N LEU A 73 -5.32 9.31 8.69
CA LEU A 73 -4.49 10.42 8.21
C LEU A 73 -4.80 10.76 6.75
N SER A 74 -5.01 9.75 5.91
CA SER A 74 -5.37 9.92 4.50
C SER A 74 -6.75 10.55 4.33
N ALA A 75 -7.75 10.10 5.10
CA ALA A 75 -9.08 10.70 5.10
C ALA A 75 -9.04 12.17 5.57
N THR A 76 -8.28 12.45 6.62
CA THR A 76 -8.11 13.80 7.17
C THR A 76 -7.44 14.73 6.15
N SER A 77 -6.36 14.26 5.52
CA SER A 77 -5.63 14.99 4.47
C SER A 77 -6.52 15.34 3.28
N GLN A 78 -7.29 14.37 2.76
CA GLN A 78 -8.23 14.59 1.66
C GLN A 78 -9.37 15.56 2.03
N SER A 79 -9.85 15.53 3.27
CA SER A 79 -10.93 16.40 3.75
C SER A 79 -10.48 17.82 4.12
N LYS A 80 -9.17 18.13 4.08
CA LYS A 80 -8.60 19.42 4.54
C LYS A 80 -9.28 20.64 3.90
N HIS A 81 -9.65 20.54 2.63
CA HIS A 81 -10.29 21.59 1.84
C HIS A 81 -11.81 21.46 1.72
N ALA A 82 -12.41 20.45 2.35
CA ALA A 82 -13.86 20.26 2.34
C ALA A 82 -14.58 21.37 3.12
N ALA A 83 -15.86 21.56 2.82
CA ALA A 83 -16.72 22.51 3.53
C ALA A 83 -16.70 22.24 5.04
N ARG A 84 -16.76 23.31 5.85
CA ARG A 84 -16.63 23.23 7.32
C ARG A 84 -17.59 22.21 7.94
N PHE A 85 -18.83 22.14 7.46
CA PHE A 85 -19.81 21.18 7.96
C PHE A 85 -19.41 19.72 7.71
N LEU A 86 -18.80 19.41 6.56
CA LEU A 86 -18.29 18.06 6.25
C LEU A 86 -17.11 17.69 7.16
N ARG A 87 -16.21 18.63 7.44
CA ARG A 87 -15.09 18.40 8.37
C ARG A 87 -15.58 18.16 9.81
N LEU A 88 -16.60 18.89 10.25
CA LEU A 88 -17.27 18.67 11.54
C LEU A 88 -17.94 17.29 11.60
N ALA A 89 -18.68 16.92 10.55
CA ALA A 89 -19.33 15.60 10.47
C ALA A 89 -18.29 14.47 10.52
N MET A 90 -17.17 14.60 9.78
CA MET A 90 -16.07 13.65 9.80
C MET A 90 -15.45 13.53 11.20
N ALA A 91 -15.21 14.65 11.88
CA ALA A 91 -14.67 14.64 13.25
C ALA A 91 -15.63 13.95 14.23
N SER A 92 -16.94 14.21 14.13
CA SER A 92 -17.96 13.54 14.95
C SER A 92 -17.99 12.04 14.69
N ILE A 93 -17.89 11.60 13.44
CA ILE A 93 -17.84 10.18 13.08
C ILE A 93 -16.59 9.52 13.67
N MET A 94 -15.41 10.15 13.55
CA MET A 94 -14.17 9.62 14.11
C MET A 94 -14.26 9.46 15.64
N ASP A 95 -14.89 10.40 16.33
CA ASP A 95 -15.10 10.33 17.78
C ASP A 95 -16.08 9.21 18.16
N ILE A 96 -17.22 9.09 17.45
CA ILE A 96 -18.22 8.03 17.66
C ILE A 96 -17.61 6.64 17.45
N LEU A 97 -16.83 6.48 16.38
CA LEU A 97 -16.14 5.23 16.05
C LEU A 97 -14.87 5.00 16.90
N LYS A 98 -14.53 5.94 17.79
CA LYS A 98 -13.33 5.91 18.65
C LYS A 98 -12.05 5.66 17.85
N ILE A 99 -11.95 6.27 16.67
CA ILE A 99 -10.76 6.15 15.81
C ILE A 99 -9.59 6.85 16.49
N LYS A 100 -8.52 6.09 16.69
CA LYS A 100 -7.29 6.60 17.30
C LYS A 100 -6.26 6.99 16.22
N PRO A 101 -5.46 8.06 16.45
CA PRO A 101 -4.36 8.43 15.55
C PRO A 101 -3.24 7.38 15.42
N PHE A 102 -3.11 6.50 16.42
CA PHE A 102 -2.25 5.33 16.39
C PHE A 102 -3.09 4.07 16.54
N VAL A 103 -2.72 3.03 15.80
CA VAL A 103 -3.36 1.72 15.84
C VAL A 103 -2.31 0.67 16.18
N GLU A 104 -2.75 -0.34 16.93
CA GLU A 104 -1.99 -1.55 17.18
C GLU A 104 -2.46 -2.60 16.18
N VAL A 105 -1.56 -3.04 15.32
CA VAL A 105 -1.81 -4.03 14.27
C VAL A 105 -0.65 -5.00 14.21
N SER A 106 -0.86 -6.22 13.72
CA SER A 106 0.28 -7.10 13.43
C SER A 106 1.09 -6.61 12.22
N VAL A 107 2.35 -7.02 12.13
CA VAL A 107 3.20 -6.74 10.95
C VAL A 107 2.55 -7.28 9.66
N GLY A 108 2.01 -8.50 9.71
CA GLY A 108 1.29 -9.12 8.59
C GLY A 108 0.07 -8.31 8.18
N GLN A 109 -0.73 -7.85 9.13
CA GLN A 109 -1.88 -6.97 8.86
C GLN A 109 -1.46 -5.64 8.22
N LEU A 110 -0.42 -5.00 8.75
CA LEU A 110 0.09 -3.73 8.23
C LEU A 110 0.56 -3.86 6.77
N LEU A 111 1.20 -4.98 6.42
CA LEU A 111 1.69 -5.25 5.07
C LEU A 111 0.56 -5.69 4.14
N TRP A 112 -0.25 -6.67 4.53
CA TRP A 112 -1.13 -7.40 3.61
C TRP A 112 -2.58 -6.96 3.64
N GLY A 113 -3.06 -6.36 4.74
CA GLY A 113 -4.45 -5.95 4.88
C GLY A 113 -4.95 -6.06 6.31
N TYR A 114 -5.66 -5.03 6.76
CA TYR A 114 -6.60 -5.10 7.88
C TYR A 114 -7.84 -4.25 7.61
N GLU A 115 -8.96 -4.66 8.18
CA GLU A 115 -10.19 -3.88 8.15
C GLU A 115 -10.06 -2.62 9.03
N ASP A 116 -10.22 -1.44 8.43
CA ASP A 116 -10.32 -0.18 9.15
C ASP A 116 -11.79 0.29 9.18
N PRO A 117 -12.32 0.73 10.35
CA PRO A 117 -13.71 1.18 10.44
C PRO A 117 -14.05 2.35 9.52
N LEU A 118 -13.09 3.22 9.19
CA LEU A 118 -13.32 4.32 8.24
C LEU A 118 -13.47 3.81 6.81
N LEU A 119 -12.70 2.78 6.42
CA LEU A 119 -12.86 2.14 5.11
C LEU A 119 -14.22 1.46 4.99
N LYS A 120 -14.66 0.77 6.05
CA LYS A 120 -15.98 0.16 6.10
C LYS A 120 -17.09 1.19 5.92
N LEU A 121 -17.01 2.31 6.65
CA LEU A 121 -17.98 3.40 6.51
C LEU A 121 -17.93 4.04 5.12
N ALA A 122 -16.75 4.22 4.55
CA ALA A 122 -16.61 4.78 3.20
C ALA A 122 -17.32 3.91 2.16
N LYS A 123 -17.30 2.57 2.30
CA LYS A 123 -18.04 1.66 1.40
C LYS A 123 -19.56 1.91 1.42
N ASP A 124 -20.11 2.23 2.58
CA ASP A 124 -21.55 2.41 2.79
C ASP A 124 -22.05 3.80 2.37
N VAL A 125 -21.21 4.83 2.57
CA VAL A 125 -21.63 6.23 2.41
C VAL A 125 -21.20 6.85 1.07
N VAL A 126 -20.08 6.40 0.48
CA VAL A 126 -19.52 7.03 -0.72
C VAL A 126 -20.25 6.55 -1.98
N PRO A 127 -20.63 7.47 -2.90
CA PRO A 127 -21.23 7.13 -4.19
C PRO A 127 -20.37 6.15 -4.98
N LYS A 128 -20.99 5.29 -5.80
CA LYS A 128 -20.30 4.22 -6.53
C LYS A 128 -19.13 4.72 -7.38
N GLU A 129 -19.23 5.94 -7.90
CA GLU A 129 -18.23 6.57 -8.76
C GLU A 129 -16.96 7.01 -7.99
N GLN A 130 -17.05 7.12 -6.66
CA GLN A 130 -15.96 7.54 -5.78
C GLN A 130 -15.57 6.44 -4.78
N LYS A 131 -16.16 5.25 -4.88
CA LYS A 131 -15.82 4.13 -4.00
C LYS A 131 -14.36 3.76 -4.16
N LEU A 132 -13.72 3.55 -3.01
CA LEU A 132 -12.36 3.06 -2.96
C LEU A 132 -12.33 1.63 -3.55
N PRO A 133 -11.37 1.32 -4.44
CA PRO A 133 -11.29 0.00 -5.06
C PRO A 133 -10.73 -1.08 -4.12
N TYR A 134 -10.42 -0.73 -2.87
CA TYR A 134 -9.83 -1.61 -1.86
C TYR A 134 -10.73 -1.73 -0.64
N GLU A 135 -10.72 -2.94 -0.07
CA GLU A 135 -11.62 -3.33 1.00
C GLU A 135 -11.01 -3.21 2.39
N GLU A 136 -9.69 -3.35 2.45
CA GLU A 136 -8.85 -3.30 3.62
C GLU A 136 -7.69 -2.34 3.35
N PHE A 137 -6.99 -1.96 4.42
CA PHE A 137 -5.75 -1.20 4.31
C PHE A 137 -4.54 -2.11 4.55
N GLY A 138 -3.57 -2.05 3.64
CA GLY A 138 -2.25 -2.64 3.83
C GLY A 138 -1.25 -2.00 2.87
N LEU A 139 0.01 -1.90 3.28
CA LEU A 139 1.06 -1.25 2.48
C LEU A 139 1.28 -1.95 1.12
N PHE A 140 1.14 -3.28 1.11
CA PHE A 140 1.23 -4.16 -0.05
C PHE A 140 -0.11 -4.85 -0.34
N TYR A 141 -1.23 -4.25 0.09
CA TYR A 141 -2.57 -4.78 -0.14
C TYR A 141 -2.80 -5.03 -1.65
N GLY A 142 -3.28 -6.23 -1.98
CA GLY A 142 -3.54 -6.64 -3.37
C GLY A 142 -2.31 -6.76 -4.26
N LYS A 143 -1.08 -6.74 -3.71
CA LYS A 143 0.17 -6.94 -4.47
C LYS A 143 0.64 -8.39 -4.54
N ASN A 144 0.16 -9.25 -3.63
CA ASN A 144 0.59 -10.66 -3.59
C ASN A 144 -0.11 -11.49 -4.67
N ALA A 145 0.68 -12.19 -5.47
CA ALA A 145 0.26 -13.05 -6.59
C ALA A 145 -0.58 -12.34 -7.65
N THR A 146 -0.53 -11.01 -7.72
CA THR A 146 -1.22 -10.20 -8.74
C THR A 146 -0.26 -9.71 -9.82
N SER A 147 -0.82 -9.43 -11.00
CA SER A 147 -0.04 -8.98 -12.16
C SER A 147 -0.81 -7.90 -12.97
N PRO A 148 -1.19 -6.77 -12.33
CA PRO A 148 -2.06 -5.78 -12.96
C PRO A 148 -1.36 -4.98 -14.06
N ASP A 149 -0.03 -4.83 -13.95
CA ASP A 149 0.74 -3.95 -14.81
C ASP A 149 1.27 -4.68 -16.04
N VAL A 150 1.18 -4.01 -17.20
CA VAL A 150 1.76 -4.47 -18.47
C VAL A 150 3.08 -3.75 -18.68
N VAL A 151 4.13 -4.52 -18.93
CA VAL A 151 5.47 -3.99 -19.18
C VAL A 151 5.91 -4.41 -20.57
N THR A 152 6.31 -3.43 -21.38
CA THR A 152 6.91 -3.67 -22.70
C THR A 152 8.40 -3.36 -22.63
N MET A 153 9.23 -4.34 -22.98
CA MET A 153 10.68 -4.28 -22.85
C MET A 153 11.34 -4.66 -24.17
N PHE A 154 12.43 -3.98 -24.52
CA PHE A 154 13.25 -4.35 -25.67
C PHE A 154 13.99 -5.67 -25.44
N THR A 155 13.89 -6.59 -26.41
CA THR A 155 14.54 -7.91 -26.34
C THR A 155 16.02 -7.86 -26.73
N GLY A 156 16.49 -6.74 -27.27
CA GLY A 156 17.84 -6.60 -27.82
C GLY A 156 18.02 -7.20 -29.21
N ALA A 157 16.97 -7.79 -29.81
CA ALA A 157 17.06 -8.44 -31.13
C ALA A 157 17.45 -7.48 -32.27
N GLN A 158 17.02 -6.21 -32.18
CA GLN A 158 17.38 -5.16 -33.16
C GLN A 158 18.64 -4.39 -32.77
N ASP A 159 18.84 -4.16 -31.47
CA ASP A 159 19.95 -3.38 -30.91
C ASP A 159 20.25 -3.87 -29.49
N MET A 160 21.42 -4.48 -29.30
CA MET A 160 21.83 -5.03 -28.01
C MET A 160 22.00 -3.93 -26.94
N MET A 161 22.25 -2.68 -27.33
CA MET A 161 22.32 -1.55 -26.40
C MET A 161 20.98 -1.25 -25.73
N LYS A 162 19.87 -1.74 -26.30
CA LYS A 162 18.52 -1.58 -25.74
C LYS A 162 18.07 -2.79 -24.93
N TYR A 163 18.87 -3.84 -24.83
CA TYR A 163 18.48 -5.04 -24.09
C TYR A 163 18.05 -4.70 -22.65
N GLY A 164 16.85 -5.15 -22.26
CA GLY A 164 16.35 -4.96 -20.90
C GLY A 164 15.77 -3.58 -20.60
N ILE A 165 15.79 -2.63 -21.55
CA ILE A 165 15.23 -1.30 -21.37
C ILE A 165 13.70 -1.36 -21.52
N PHE A 166 12.98 -0.71 -20.61
CA PHE A 166 11.53 -0.53 -20.72
C PHE A 166 11.19 0.46 -21.85
N GLU A 167 10.37 0.02 -22.79
CA GLU A 167 9.79 0.89 -23.82
C GLU A 167 8.51 1.56 -23.29
N ARG A 168 7.62 0.78 -22.65
CA ARG A 168 6.34 1.24 -22.13
C ARG A 168 6.00 0.57 -20.82
N TYR A 169 5.30 1.31 -19.98
CA TYR A 169 4.68 0.81 -18.75
C TYR A 169 3.20 1.16 -18.78
N ASN A 170 2.32 0.16 -18.64
CA ASN A 170 0.87 0.30 -18.77
C ASN A 170 0.46 1.05 -20.05
N MET A 171 1.08 0.69 -21.17
CA MET A 171 0.88 1.31 -22.48
C MET A 171 1.26 2.80 -22.53
N LYS A 172 2.01 3.34 -21.57
CA LYS A 172 2.51 4.72 -21.58
C LYS A 172 4.03 4.74 -21.71
N ASP A 173 4.52 5.69 -22.49
CA ASP A 173 5.95 6.00 -22.64
C ASP A 173 6.48 6.92 -21.53
N LYS A 174 5.56 7.61 -20.83
CA LYS A 174 5.86 8.49 -19.69
C LYS A 174 4.84 8.30 -18.57
N LEU A 175 5.29 8.43 -17.33
CA LEU A 175 4.41 8.48 -16.18
C LEU A 175 3.80 9.89 -16.06
N PRO A 176 2.53 10.02 -15.62
CA PRO A 176 1.85 11.31 -15.49
C PRO A 176 2.23 12.09 -14.21
N HIS A 177 3.13 11.54 -13.39
CA HIS A 177 3.54 12.09 -12.10
C HIS A 177 5.07 12.24 -12.08
N TRP A 178 5.57 13.27 -11.39
CA TRP A 178 6.98 13.70 -11.36
C TRP A 178 7.48 13.86 -9.93
#